data_AF-A0A922MAE7-F1
#
_entry.id   AF-A0A922MAE7-F1
#
_cell.length_a   1.000
_cell.length_b   1.000
_cell.length_c   1.000
_cell.angle_alpha   90.00
_cell.angle_beta   90.00
_cell.angle_gamma   90.00
#
_symmetry.space_group_name_H-M   'P 1'
#
loop_
_entity.id
_entity.type
_entity.pdbx_description
1 polymer ?
#
loop_
_entity_poly.entity_id
_entity_poly.type
_entity_poly.pdbx_seq_one_letter_code
_entity_poly.pdbx_strand_id
1 'polypeptide(L)'
;VAASRIRYEITSGNIGGAFAVKNMTGAIYVAGALDYETRKRYELKLAASDNLKENYTTVVIHVKDVNDNPPVFERPTYRTQITEEDDRNLPKRVLQVRFVITSAEFDSLLNEFKRLPAFVSKENRMRLHGPWIDPYRHH
;
A
#
# COMPACT_ATOMS: atom_id res chain seq x y z
N VAL A 1 18.21 30.16 -35.55
CA VAL A 1 17.39 30.40 -34.34
C VAL A 1 18.21 29.94 -33.15
N ALA A 2 18.57 30.81 -32.22
CA ALA A 2 19.25 30.38 -30.99
C ALA A 2 18.27 29.50 -30.18
N ALA A 3 18.74 28.36 -29.67
CA ALA A 3 17.91 27.53 -28.81
C ALA A 3 17.64 28.29 -27.50
N SER A 4 16.42 28.80 -27.33
CA SER A 4 16.01 29.45 -26.08
C SER A 4 15.98 28.44 -24.94
N ARG A 5 16.53 28.83 -23.80
CA ARG A 5 16.64 27.97 -22.61
C ARG A 5 15.29 27.87 -21.91
N ILE A 6 14.63 26.73 -22.03
CA ILE A 6 13.33 26.46 -21.39
C ILE A 6 13.52 26.18 -19.89
N ARG A 7 12.66 26.77 -19.07
CA ARG A 7 12.56 26.54 -17.63
C ARG A 7 11.21 25.93 -17.25
N TYR A 8 11.24 25.00 -16.30
CA TYR A 8 10.08 24.26 -15.84
C TYR A 8 9.72 24.61 -14.40
N GLU A 9 8.43 24.71 -14.12
CA GLU A 9 7.90 25.01 -12.79
C GLU A 9 6.58 24.26 -12.54
N ILE A 10 6.32 23.85 -11.30
CA ILE A 10 5.01 23.33 -10.88
C ILE A 10 4.20 24.51 -10.35
N THR A 11 3.11 24.87 -11.03
CA THR A 11 2.31 26.06 -10.71
C THR A 11 1.14 25.77 -9.79
N SER A 12 0.62 24.54 -9.78
CA SER A 12 -0.45 24.13 -8.85
C SER A 12 -0.59 22.61 -8.76
N GLY A 13 -1.43 22.14 -7.83
CA GLY A 13 -1.73 20.72 -7.62
C GLY A 13 -0.72 19.97 -6.74
N ASN A 14 0.36 20.64 -6.33
CA ASN A 14 1.42 20.09 -5.48
C ASN A 14 1.07 20.18 -3.99
N ILE A 15 0.07 19.41 -3.55
CA ILE A 15 -0.38 19.43 -2.16
C ILE A 15 0.74 18.93 -1.23
N GLY A 16 1.02 19.69 -0.17
CA GLY A 16 2.04 19.35 0.82
C GLY A 16 3.48 19.46 0.31
N GLY A 17 3.72 20.02 -0.88
CA GLY A 17 5.06 20.08 -1.46
C GLY A 17 5.64 18.70 -1.80
N ALA A 18 4.77 17.72 -2.05
CA ALA A 18 5.15 16.32 -2.25
C ALA A 18 6.10 16.09 -3.45
N PHE A 19 6.05 16.95 -4.46
CA PHE A 19 6.89 16.86 -5.66
C PHE A 19 7.65 18.15 -5.92
N ALA A 20 8.78 18.03 -6.62
CA ALA A 20 9.52 19.15 -7.16
C ALA A 20 9.95 18.86 -8.60
N VAL A 21 10.26 19.92 -9.36
CA VAL A 21 10.74 19.80 -10.75
C VAL A 21 12.12 20.44 -10.88
N LYS A 22 13.03 19.74 -11.53
CA LYS A 22 14.33 20.32 -11.92
C LYS A 22 14.10 21.35 -13.02
N ASN A 23 14.28 22.62 -12.66
CA ASN A 23 13.96 23.77 -13.52
C ASN A 23 14.59 23.69 -14.92
N MET A 24 15.78 23.09 -15.06
CA MET A 24 16.49 23.02 -16.35
C MET A 24 16.15 21.80 -17.21
N THR A 25 15.72 20.69 -16.60
CA THR A 25 15.55 19.40 -17.29
C THR A 25 14.09 18.96 -17.37
N GLY A 26 13.20 19.56 -16.58
CA GLY A 26 11.80 19.15 -16.46
C GLY A 26 11.59 17.85 -15.66
N ALA A 27 12.66 17.19 -15.21
CA ALA A 27 12.59 15.99 -14.37
C ALA A 27 11.85 16.27 -13.06
N ILE A 28 10.72 15.57 -12.85
CA ILE A 28 9.93 15.60 -11.62
C ILE A 28 10.46 14.55 -10.66
N TYR A 29 10.58 14.90 -9.38
CA TYR A 29 11.04 14.01 -8.32
C TYR A 29 10.22 14.22 -7.03
N VAL A 30 10.24 13.22 -6.17
CA VAL A 30 9.58 13.27 -4.86
C VAL A 30 10.40 14.16 -3.93
N ALA A 31 9.74 15.16 -3.32
CA ALA A 31 10.35 16.15 -2.44
C ALA A 31 9.77 16.11 -1.01
N GLY A 32 8.66 15.40 -0.81
CA GLY A 32 8.02 15.19 0.49
C GLY A 32 7.52 13.75 0.65
N ALA A 33 6.97 13.44 1.83
CA ALA A 33 6.41 12.12 2.09
C ALA A 33 5.18 11.86 1.19
N LEU A 34 5.09 10.64 0.68
CA LEU A 34 3.93 10.14 -0.03
C LEU A 34 3.28 9.07 0.84
N ASP A 35 2.00 9.24 1.11
CA ASP A 35 1.21 8.32 1.91
C ASP A 35 -0.04 7.94 1.11
N TYR A 36 -0.17 6.66 0.80
CA TYR A 36 -1.20 6.17 -0.11
C TYR A 36 -2.59 6.26 0.55
N GLU A 37 -2.67 6.00 1.84
CA GLU A 37 -3.85 6.12 2.70
C GLU A 37 -4.41 7.53 2.66
N THR A 38 -3.53 8.53 2.75
CA THR A 38 -3.90 9.95 2.68
C THR A 38 -4.24 10.39 1.26
N ARG A 39 -3.41 10.04 0.26
CA ARG A 39 -3.59 10.56 -1.10
C ARG A 39 -2.98 9.66 -2.18
N LYS A 40 -3.88 9.10 -2.99
CA LYS A 40 -3.55 8.17 -4.08
C LYS A 40 -3.19 8.82 -5.41
N ARG A 41 -3.54 10.11 -5.59
CA ARG A 41 -3.45 10.79 -6.89
C ARG A 41 -3.11 12.27 -6.76
N TYR A 42 -2.23 12.74 -7.64
CA TYR A 42 -1.88 14.14 -7.80
C TYR A 42 -2.09 14.56 -9.26
N GLU A 43 -2.63 15.75 -9.46
CA GLU A 43 -2.73 16.39 -10.78
C GLU A 43 -1.89 17.66 -10.73
N LEU A 44 -0.63 17.56 -11.16
CA LEU A 44 0.30 18.69 -11.14
C LEU A 44 0.13 19.51 -12.41
N LYS A 45 -0.11 20.82 -12.29
CA LYS A 45 0.02 21.72 -13.44
C LYS A 45 1.44 22.22 -13.51
N LEU A 46 2.06 22.07 -14.68
CA LEU A 46 3.40 22.57 -14.96
C LEU A 46 3.36 23.69 -15.98
N ALA A 47 4.28 24.64 -15.83
CA ALA A 47 4.61 25.65 -16.81
C ALA A 47 5.99 25.35 -17.41
N ALA A 48 6.11 25.57 -18.72
CA ALA A 48 7.38 25.62 -19.44
C ALA A 48 7.52 27.02 -20.06
N SER A 49 8.61 27.72 -19.73
CA SER A 49 8.83 29.12 -20.10
C SER A 49 10.20 29.32 -20.74
N ASP A 50 10.28 30.04 -21.85
CA ASP A 50 11.54 30.45 -22.48
C ASP A 50 11.91 31.92 -22.22
N ASN A 51 11.25 32.56 -21.23
CA ASN A 51 11.21 33.99 -20.91
C ASN A 51 10.35 34.87 -21.84
N LEU A 52 9.93 34.36 -22.99
CA LEU A 52 9.12 35.12 -23.96
C LEU A 52 7.70 34.59 -24.03
N LYS A 53 7.55 33.27 -23.91
CA LYS A 53 6.28 32.56 -23.91
C LYS A 53 6.25 31.52 -22.80
N GLU A 54 5.04 31.27 -22.32
CA GLU A 54 4.74 30.19 -21.40
C GLU A 54 3.72 29.24 -22.00
N ASN A 55 3.91 27.95 -21.75
CA ASN A 55 2.94 26.94 -22.07
C ASN A 55 2.71 26.03 -20.86
N TYR A 56 1.49 25.50 -20.75
CA TYR A 56 1.04 24.77 -19.57
C TYR A 56 0.63 23.35 -19.93
N THR A 57 0.89 22.42 -19.02
CA THR A 57 0.47 21.02 -19.14
C THR A 57 0.08 20.45 -17.79
N THR A 58 -0.68 19.35 -17.78
CA THR A 58 -1.07 18.63 -16.56
C THR A 58 -0.41 17.26 -16.55
N VAL A 59 0.27 16.94 -15.45
CA VAL A 59 0.86 15.62 -15.18
C VAL A 59 0.07 14.95 -14.08
N VAL A 60 -0.47 13.77 -14.38
CA VAL A 60 -1.21 12.95 -13.42
C VAL A 60 -0.26 11.91 -12.82
N ILE A 61 -0.06 11.94 -11.51
CA ILE A 61 0.79 11.01 -10.77
C ILE A 61 -0.11 10.13 -9.90
N HIS A 62 0.07 8.82 -10.01
CA HIS A 62 -0.56 7.84 -9.15
C HIS A 62 0.45 7.34 -8.12
N VAL A 63 0.12 7.49 -6.84
CA VAL A 63 0.91 6.91 -5.75
C VAL A 63 0.63 5.41 -5.77
N LYS A 64 1.69 4.62 -5.83
CA LYS A 64 1.57 3.18 -5.79
C LYS A 64 1.38 2.74 -4.35
N ASP A 65 0.37 1.90 -4.17
CA ASP A 65 0.10 1.17 -2.94
C ASP A 65 1.22 0.17 -2.67
N VAL A 66 1.84 0.25 -1.50
CA VAL A 66 2.86 -0.68 -1.06
C VAL A 66 2.49 -1.11 0.35
N ASN A 67 2.17 -2.39 0.53
CA ASN A 67 1.82 -2.94 1.84
C ASN A 67 2.98 -2.78 2.83
N ASP A 68 2.92 -1.71 3.61
CA ASP A 68 3.86 -1.35 4.68
C ASP A 68 3.24 -1.53 6.08
N ASN A 69 2.01 -2.04 6.15
CA ASN A 69 1.29 -2.33 7.39
C ASN A 69 1.35 -3.82 7.73
N PRO A 70 2.34 -4.26 8.54
CA PRO A 70 2.41 -5.66 8.95
C PRO A 70 1.15 -6.05 9.75
N PRO A 71 0.68 -7.30 9.62
CA PRO A 71 -0.49 -7.77 10.36
C PRO A 71 -0.24 -7.67 11.87
N VAL A 72 -1.19 -7.11 12.60
CA VAL A 72 -1.12 -6.96 14.06
C VAL A 72 -1.98 -8.04 14.72
N PHE A 73 -1.43 -8.71 15.72
CA PHE A 73 -2.18 -9.65 16.56
C PHE A 73 -3.16 -8.88 17.46
N GLU A 74 -4.40 -9.36 17.62
CA GLU A 74 -5.36 -8.72 18.54
C GLU A 74 -4.90 -8.75 20.00
N ARG A 75 -4.07 -9.75 20.35
CA ARG A 75 -3.53 -9.91 21.69
C ARG A 75 -2.03 -10.15 21.62
N PRO A 76 -1.24 -9.59 22.55
CA PRO A 76 0.19 -9.88 22.64
C PRO A 76 0.47 -11.33 23.06
N THR A 77 -0.52 -12.05 23.59
CA THR A 77 -0.38 -13.46 23.98
C THR A 77 -1.72 -14.18 23.87
N TYR A 78 -1.71 -15.38 23.30
CA TYR A 78 -2.85 -16.30 23.29
C TYR A 78 -2.49 -17.54 24.13
N ARG A 79 -3.35 -17.88 25.10
CA ARG A 79 -3.19 -19.08 25.94
C ARG A 79 -4.45 -19.93 25.84
N THR A 80 -4.25 -21.24 25.81
CA THR A 80 -5.29 -22.26 25.87
C THR A 80 -4.82 -23.39 26.78
N GLN A 81 -5.76 -24.15 27.35
CA GLN A 81 -5.49 -25.31 28.19
C GLN A 81 -6.22 -26.50 27.57
N ILE A 82 -5.54 -27.64 27.46
CA ILE A 82 -6.09 -28.90 26.96
C ILE A 82 -5.96 -29.91 28.09
N THR A 83 -7.02 -30.66 28.35
CA THR A 83 -6.99 -31.79 29.29
C THR A 83 -6.94 -33.10 28.53
N GLU A 84 -6.45 -34.17 29.15
CA GLU A 84 -6.38 -35.50 28.53
C GLU A 84 -7.76 -36.07 28.16
N GLU A 85 -8.85 -35.54 28.74
CA GLU A 85 -10.23 -35.89 28.39
C GLU A 85 -10.66 -35.30 27.03
N ASP A 86 -9.97 -34.26 26.53
CA ASP A 86 -10.33 -33.59 25.29
C ASP A 86 -9.99 -34.40 24.03
N ASP A 87 -9.12 -35.42 24.13
CA ASP A 87 -8.64 -36.25 23.01
C ASP A 87 -9.68 -37.26 22.48
N ARG A 88 -10.81 -37.42 23.16
CA ARG A 88 -11.82 -38.45 22.82
C ARG A 88 -12.60 -38.21 21.52
N ASN A 89 -12.47 -37.03 20.89
CA ASN A 89 -13.21 -36.65 19.68
C ASN A 89 -12.35 -35.80 18.70
N LEU A 90 -11.21 -36.32 18.28
CA LEU A 90 -10.31 -35.64 17.34
C LEU A 90 -10.77 -35.76 15.87
N PRO A 91 -10.54 -34.72 15.03
CA PRO A 91 -9.79 -33.49 15.30
C PRO A 91 -10.62 -32.35 15.93
N LYS A 92 -10.11 -31.75 17.02
CA LYS A 92 -10.68 -30.54 17.66
C LYS A 92 -9.89 -29.29 17.30
N ARG A 93 -10.61 -28.16 17.18
CA ARG A 93 -10.00 -26.82 17.11
C ARG A 93 -9.75 -26.34 18.54
N VAL A 94 -8.48 -26.12 18.89
CA VAL A 94 -8.05 -25.82 20.27
C VAL A 94 -7.80 -24.33 20.51
N LEU A 95 -7.35 -23.63 19.48
CA LEU A 95 -7.10 -22.19 19.54
C LEU A 95 -7.33 -21.59 18.15
N GLN A 96 -8.04 -20.47 18.11
CA GLN A 96 -8.17 -19.65 16.91
C GLN A 96 -7.52 -18.30 17.18
N VAL A 97 -6.43 -18.02 16.47
CA VAL A 97 -5.75 -16.73 16.50
C VAL A 97 -6.32 -15.87 15.38
N ARG A 98 -6.67 -14.62 15.71
CA ARG A 98 -7.10 -13.62 14.73
C ARG A 98 -6.05 -12.53 14.64
N PHE A 99 -5.75 -12.16 13.40
CA PHE A 99 -4.94 -11.01 13.06
C PHE A 99 -5.88 -9.95 12.49
N VAL A 100 -5.61 -8.69 12.82
CA VAL A 100 -6.27 -7.56 12.17
C VAL A 100 -5.21 -6.87 11.32
N ILE A 101 -5.51 -6.71 10.05
CA ILE A 101 -4.71 -5.88 9.15
C ILE A 101 -5.36 -4.51 9.17
N THR A 102 -4.59 -3.48 9.50
CA THR A 102 -5.08 -2.11 9.65
C THR A 102 -4.99 -1.28 8.37
N SER A 103 -4.56 -1.86 7.24
CA SER A 103 -4.54 -1.15 5.96
C SER A 103 -5.87 -1.24 5.23
N ALA A 104 -6.26 -0.12 4.61
CA ALA A 104 -7.40 -0.05 3.69
C ALA A 104 -7.25 -1.01 2.48
N GLU A 105 -6.02 -1.45 2.21
CA GLU A 105 -5.65 -2.48 1.25
C GLU A 105 -6.28 -3.84 1.54
N PHE A 106 -6.25 -4.31 2.80
CA PHE A 106 -6.83 -5.61 3.14
C PHE A 106 -8.35 -5.59 3.10
N ASP A 107 -8.99 -4.48 3.49
CA ASP A 107 -10.44 -4.33 3.37
C ASP A 107 -10.90 -4.31 1.90
N SER A 108 -10.09 -3.72 1.01
CA SER A 108 -10.36 -3.72 -0.43
C SER A 108 -10.18 -5.11 -1.04
N LEU A 109 -9.10 -5.82 -0.70
CA LEU A 109 -8.86 -7.20 -1.12
C LEU A 109 -9.89 -8.18 -0.53
N LEU A 110 -10.30 -8.00 0.73
CA LEU A 110 -11.38 -8.78 1.34
C LEU A 110 -12.71 -8.56 0.62
N ASN A 111 -13.01 -7.33 0.23
CA ASN A 111 -14.23 -7.04 -0.51
C ASN A 111 -14.20 -7.64 -1.92
N GLU A 112 -13.03 -7.75 -2.54
CA GLU A 112 -12.83 -8.47 -3.81
C GLU A 112 -12.99 -9.99 -3.63
N PHE A 113 -12.35 -10.58 -2.60
CA PHE A 113 -12.50 -12.00 -2.28
C PHE A 113 -13.93 -12.39 -1.89
N LYS A 114 -14.67 -11.53 -1.19
CA LYS A 114 -16.09 -11.73 -0.84
C LYS A 114 -17.02 -11.63 -2.05
N ARG A 115 -16.58 -11.00 -3.14
CA ARG A 115 -17.35 -10.84 -4.38
C ARG A 115 -17.19 -12.01 -5.35
N LEU A 116 -16.26 -12.92 -5.12
CA LEU A 116 -16.10 -14.12 -5.93
C LEU A 116 -17.25 -15.11 -5.64
N PRO A 117 -18.01 -15.55 -6.67
CA PRO A 117 -19.03 -16.57 -6.48
C PRO A 117 -18.34 -17.92 -6.21
N ALA A 118 -18.59 -18.45 -5.02
CA ALA A 118 -18.21 -19.78 -4.53
C ALA A 118 -16.73 -20.01 -4.17
N PHE A 119 -16.32 -19.48 -3.02
CA PHE A 119 -15.45 -20.22 -2.07
C PHE A 119 -16.03 -20.22 -0.65
N VAL A 120 -17.35 -20.18 -0.53
CA VAL A 120 -18.06 -20.55 0.71
C VAL A 120 -18.34 -22.05 0.64
N SER A 121 -17.29 -22.85 0.72
CA SER A 121 -17.43 -24.20 1.27
C SER A 121 -17.61 -24.03 2.78
N LYS A 122 -18.50 -24.82 3.38
CA LYS A 122 -18.93 -24.76 4.80
C LYS A 122 -17.81 -24.86 5.85
N GLU A 123 -16.54 -24.89 5.44
CA GLU A 123 -15.38 -24.82 6.32
C GLU A 123 -14.51 -23.62 5.96
N ASN A 124 -14.70 -22.55 6.70
CA ASN A 124 -13.93 -21.31 6.70
C ASN A 124 -12.43 -21.57 7.05
N ARG A 125 -11.66 -22.15 6.12
CA ARG A 125 -10.22 -22.41 6.24
C ARG A 125 -9.50 -21.92 4.98
N MET A 126 -8.89 -20.74 5.06
CA MET A 126 -7.80 -20.40 4.14
C MET A 126 -6.63 -21.34 4.44
N ARG A 127 -6.31 -22.26 3.51
CA ARG A 127 -5.05 -23.03 3.55
C ARG A 127 -3.99 -22.22 2.80
N LEU A 128 -3.10 -21.58 3.53
CA LEU A 128 -1.81 -21.15 2.98
C LEU A 128 -0.88 -22.37 3.07
N HIS A 129 -0.66 -23.06 1.95
CA HIS A 129 0.40 -24.07 1.83
C HIS A 129 1.65 -23.39 1.26
N GLY A 130 2.66 -23.23 2.10
CA GLY A 130 4.01 -22.82 1.73
C GLY A 130 4.90 -22.87 2.97
N PRO A 131 6.14 -23.39 2.88
CA PRO A 131 7.03 -23.48 4.03
C PRO A 131 7.43 -22.07 4.47
N TRP A 132 7.22 -21.75 5.75
CA TRP A 132 7.69 -20.52 6.38
C TRP A 132 9.22 -20.53 6.45
N ILE A 133 9.87 -19.58 5.79
CA ILE A 133 11.28 -19.25 6.01
C ILE A 133 11.30 -18.22 7.15
N ASP A 134 11.87 -18.60 8.29
CA ASP A 134 12.07 -17.70 9.43
C ASP A 134 13.30 -16.81 9.18
N PRO A 135 13.13 -15.48 9.04
CA PRO A 135 14.25 -14.57 8.78
C PRO A 135 15.13 -14.29 10.02
N TYR A 136 14.80 -14.81 11.22
CA TYR A 136 15.54 -14.54 12.45
C TYR A 136 16.35 -15.72 12.98
N ARG A 137 16.55 -16.78 12.18
CA ARG A 137 17.46 -17.86 12.53
C ARG A 137 18.91 -17.38 12.40
N HIS A 138 19.42 -16.74 13.45
CA HIS A 138 20.85 -16.54 13.63
C HIS A 138 21.49 -17.90 13.97
N HIS A 139 22.52 -18.25 13.19
CA HIS A 139 23.44 -19.35 13.45
C HIS A 139 24.42 -19.01 14.57
#